data_AF-A0A9D1NM32-F1
#
_entry.id   AF-A0A9D1NM32-F1
#
_cell.length_a   1.000
_cell.length_b   1.000
_cell.length_c   1.000
_cell.angle_alpha   90.00
_cell.angle_beta   90.00
_cell.angle_gamma   90.00
#
_symmetry.space_group_name_H-M   'P 1'
#
loop_
_entity.id
_entity.type
_entity.pdbx_description
1 polymer ?
#
loop_
_entity_poly.entity_id
_entity_poly.type
_entity_poly.pdbx_seq_one_letter_code
_entity_poly.pdbx_strand_id
1 'polypeptide(L)' 'MGYITQLRGTLAEKTPAGIVIDCGGVGYGVTVPLSTFDR' A
#
# COMPACT_ATOMS: atom_id res chain seq x y z
N MET A 1 -12.18 16.58 9.36
CA MET A 1 -12.05 15.11 9.27
C MET A 1 -11.26 14.81 8.01
N GLY A 2 -10.00 14.40 8.13
CA GLY A 2 -9.13 14.14 6.99
C GLY A 2 -9.22 12.68 6.55
N TYR A 3 -9.08 12.41 5.25
CA TYR A 3 -8.96 11.08 4.68
C TYR A 3 -7.66 11.00 3.88
N ILE A 4 -7.09 9.81 3.77
CA ILE A 4 -5.82 9.58 3.08
C ILE A 4 -6.12 9.38 1.60
N THR A 5 -5.78 10.36 0.76
CA THR A 5 -5.98 10.31 -0.69
C THR A 5 -4.83 9.62 -1.42
N GLN A 6 -3.64 9.65 -0.84
CA GLN A 6 -2.43 9.09 -1.43
C GLN A 6 -1.46 8.67 -0.33
N LEU A 7 -0.78 7.56 -0.56
CA LEU A 7 0.30 7.04 0.27
C LEU A 7 1.58 6.98 -0.57
N ARG A 8 2.68 7.52 -0.03
CA ARG A 8 4.02 7.42 -0.60
C ARG A 8 4.96 6.90 0.47
N GLY A 9 5.79 5.94 0.10
CA GLY A 9 6.71 5.30 1.01
C GLY A 9 7.40 4.13 0.33
N THR A 10 8.06 3.31 1.13
CA THR A 10 8.77 2.13 0.65
C THR A 10 7.80 0.94 0.60
N LEU A 11 7.79 0.20 -0.49
CA LEU A 11 7.05 -1.06 -0.55
C LEU A 11 7.72 -2.07 0.38
N ALA A 12 7.08 -2.37 1.51
CA ALA A 12 7.58 -3.32 2.49
C ALA A 12 7.20 -4.75 2.10
N GLU A 13 5.96 -4.96 1.66
CA GLU A 13 5.44 -6.29 1.29
C GLU A 13 4.47 -6.20 0.09
N LYS A 14 4.50 -7.21 -0.78
CA LYS A 14 3.62 -7.33 -1.96
C LYS A 14 2.98 -8.72 -1.99
N THR A 15 1.66 -8.79 -1.83
CA THR A 15 0.88 -10.04 -1.89
C THR A 15 -0.32 -9.90 -2.85
N PRO A 16 -0.89 -11.01 -3.35
CA PRO A 16 -2.07 -10.96 -4.20
C PRO A 16 -3.30 -10.33 -3.51
N ALA A 17 -3.35 -10.35 -2.17
CA ALA A 17 -4.43 -9.75 -1.39
C ALA A 17 -4.25 -8.22 -1.16
N GLY A 18 -3.05 -7.69 -1.36
CA GLY A 18 -2.72 -6.28 -1.11
C GLY A 18 -1.23 -6.03 -0.92
N ILE A 19 -0.88 -4.76 -0.70
CA ILE A 19 0.49 -4.28 -0.48
C ILE A 19 0.62 -3.58 0.87
N VAL A 20 1.83 -3.56 1.42
CA VAL A 20 2.18 -2.78 2.61
C VAL A 20 3.19 -1.71 2.23
N ILE A 21 2.86 -0.44 2.53
CA ILE A 21 3.75 0.70 2.35
C ILE A 21 4.28 1.13 3.72
N ASP A 22 5.59 1.11 3.91
CA ASP A 22 6.22 1.78 5.05
C ASP A 22 6.34 3.27 4.78
N CYS A 23 5.69 4.07 5.61
CA CYS A 23 5.79 5.52 5.58
C CYS A 23 6.31 6.01 6.94
N GLY A 24 7.63 6.08 7.07
CA GLY A 24 8.30 6.61 8.26
C GLY A 24 8.23 5.69 9.48
N GLY A 25 8.26 4.38 9.26
CA GLY A 25 8.16 3.37 10.32
C GLY A 25 6.72 2.93 10.65
N VAL A 26 5.73 3.40 9.89
CA VAL A 26 4.33 2.96 9.99
C VAL A 26 3.97 2.16 8.73
N GLY A 27 3.58 0.90 8.94
CA GLY A 27 3.11 0.02 7.88
C GLY A 27 1.64 0.25 7.53
N TYR A 28 1.38 0.75 6.33
CA TYR A 28 0.03 0.96 5.81
C TYR A 28 -0.35 -0.17 4.86
N GLY A 29 -1.33 -0.98 5.27
CA GLY A 29 -1.95 -1.99 4.43
C GLY A 29 -2.90 -1.35 3.42
N VAL A 30 -2.67 -1.60 2.13
CA VAL A 30 -3.49 -1.09 1.04
C VAL A 30 -3.96 -2.26 0.18
N THR A 31 -5.27 -2.44 0.07
CA THR A 31 -5.85 -3.39 -0.88
C THR A 31 -5.78 -2.80 -2.28
N VAL A 32 -5.06 -3.48 -3.17
CA VAL A 32 -4.94 -3.09 -4.58
C VAL A 32 -5.63 -4.14 -5.45
N PRO A 33 -6.28 -3.74 -6.56
CA PRO A 33 -6.86 -4.70 -7.48
C PRO A 33 -5.76 -5.56 -8.11
N LEU A 34 -6.10 -6.82 -8.45
CA LEU A 34 -5.14 -7.79 -9.01
C LEU A 34 -4.43 -7.27 -10.26
N SER A 35 -5.12 -6.45 -11.07
CA SER A 35 -4.56 -5.80 -12.27
C SER A 35 -3.37 -4.87 -11.97
N THR A 36 -3.31 -4.31 -10.76
CA THR A 36 -2.17 -3.50 -10.28
C THR A 36 -1.09 -4.36 -9.63
N PHE A 37 -1.44 -5.56 -9.15
CA PHE A 37 -0.45 -6.52 -8.63
C PHE A 37 0.37 -7.16 -9.76
N ASP A 38 -0.26 -7.47 -10.89
CA ASP A 38 0.36 -8.16 -12.03
C ASP A 38 1.28 -7.27 -12.89
N ARG A 39 1.13 -5.94 -12.80
CA ARG A 39 1.92 -4.97 -13.57
C ARG A 39 3.21 -4.52 -12.87
#